data_AF-A0A1I0Z208-F1
#
_entry.id   AF-A0A1I0Z208-F1
#
_cell.length_a   1.000
_cell.length_b   1.000
_cell.length_c   1.000
_cell.angle_alpha   90.00
_cell.angle_beta   90.00
_cell.angle_gamma   90.00
#
_symmetry.space_group_name_H-M   'P 1'
#
loop_
_entity.id
_entity.type
_entity.pdbx_description
1 polymer ?
#
loop_
_entity_poly.entity_id
_entity_poly.type
_entity_poly.pdbx_seq_one_letter_code
_entity_poly.pdbx_strand_id
1 'polypeptide(L)'
;MKTFRANQKGSMLLEVLIAILIFSFGILSIVGLQAVSIKGASEAKYRSDASFLANEMIGQMWTDRANINTTYAASTAWKNRVAATLPGGTGTVVVAVDPNVTPQLRATVTVSWTLPGDTTHTFVSVAQINGAGPI
;
A
#
# COMPACT_ATOMS: atom_id res chain seq x y z
N MET A 1 -28.44 -48.12 52.04
CA MET A 1 -27.65 -47.14 51.27
C MET A 1 -28.29 -47.00 49.89
N LYS A 2 -29.07 -45.94 49.63
CA LYS A 2 -29.79 -45.76 48.35
C LYS A 2 -28.92 -44.94 47.40
N THR A 3 -28.41 -45.56 46.33
CA THR A 3 -27.68 -44.89 45.26
C THR A 3 -28.67 -44.30 44.26
N PHE A 4 -28.78 -42.97 44.25
CA PHE A 4 -29.56 -42.26 43.23
C PHE A 4 -28.82 -42.36 41.89
N ARG A 5 -29.30 -43.19 40.96
CA ARG A 5 -28.84 -43.17 39.57
C ARG A 5 -29.58 -42.04 38.85
N ALA A 6 -28.84 -40.99 38.49
CA ALA A 6 -29.37 -39.91 37.66
C ALA A 6 -29.72 -40.46 36.28
N ASN A 7 -30.96 -40.22 35.85
CA ASN A 7 -31.50 -40.70 34.59
C ASN A 7 -31.00 -39.76 33.47
N GLN A 8 -30.04 -40.21 32.67
CA GLN A 8 -29.46 -39.44 31.56
C GLN A 8 -30.51 -39.29 30.46
N LYS A 9 -31.14 -38.11 30.36
CA LYS A 9 -32.14 -37.84 29.32
C LYS A 9 -31.42 -37.38 28.05
N GLY A 10 -31.70 -38.07 26.94
CA GLY A 10 -31.00 -37.93 25.66
C GLY A 10 -31.12 -36.55 25.02
N SER A 11 -30.20 -35.65 25.34
CA SER A 11 -29.94 -34.39 24.63
C SER A 11 -28.68 -34.44 23.74
N MET A 12 -28.00 -35.59 23.66
CA MET A 12 -26.70 -35.73 22.99
C MET A 12 -26.71 -35.24 21.54
N LEU A 13 -27.76 -35.54 20.77
CA LEU A 13 -27.86 -35.10 19.38
C LEU A 13 -28.00 -33.58 19.26
N LEU A 14 -28.79 -32.95 20.15
CA LEU A 14 -28.95 -31.50 20.20
C LEU A 14 -27.65 -30.81 20.65
N GLU A 15 -26.95 -31.37 21.63
CA GLU A 15 -25.69 -30.85 22.14
C GLU A 15 -24.59 -30.88 21.06
N VAL A 16 -24.49 -31.98 20.30
CA VAL A 16 -23.57 -32.08 19.15
C VAL A 16 -23.96 -31.11 18.03
N LEU A 17 -25.26 -30.95 17.74
CA LEU A 17 -25.73 -29.99 16.72
C LEU A 17 -25.34 -28.54 17.11
N ILE A 18 -25.54 -28.18 18.37
CA ILE A 18 -25.17 -26.86 18.89
C ILE A 18 -23.64 -26.67 18.87
N ALA A 19 -22.87 -27.70 19.26
CA ALA A 19 -21.41 -27.65 19.21
C ALA A 19 -20.88 -27.45 17.79
N ILE A 20 -21.41 -28.19 16.81
CA ILE A 20 -21.06 -28.03 15.39
C ILE A 20 -21.47 -26.64 14.90
N LEU A 21 -22.67 -26.16 15.25
CA LEU A 21 -23.15 -24.84 14.86
C LEU A 21 -22.22 -23.73 15.34
N ILE A 22 -21.87 -23.73 16.62
CA ILE A 22 -20.95 -22.75 17.21
C ILE A 22 -19.57 -22.85 16.55
N PHE A 23 -19.08 -24.07 16.34
CA PHE A 23 -17.79 -24.30 15.69
C PHE A 23 -17.76 -23.80 14.24
N SER A 24 -18.84 -24.03 13.47
CA SER A 24 -18.99 -23.50 12.11
C SER A 24 -18.95 -21.98 12.07
N PHE A 25 -19.62 -21.29 13.00
CA PHE A 25 -19.51 -19.83 13.12
C PHE A 25 -18.10 -19.36 13.49
N GLY A 26 -17.40 -20.13 14.32
CA GLY A 26 -15.99 -19.88 14.65
C GLY A 26 -15.08 -19.90 13.42
N ILE A 27 -15.22 -20.91 12.56
CA ILE A 27 -14.46 -21.01 11.31
C ILE A 27 -14.80 -19.86 10.37
N LEU A 28 -16.09 -19.56 10.17
CA LEU A 28 -16.51 -18.48 9.27
C LEU A 28 -15.96 -17.12 9.72
N SER A 29 -15.91 -16.87 11.03
CA SER A 29 -15.36 -15.65 11.61
C SER A 29 -13.85 -15.51 11.31
N ILE A 30 -13.09 -16.60 11.44
CA ILE A 30 -11.65 -16.60 11.14
C ILE A 30 -11.39 -16.38 9.65
N VAL A 31 -12.18 -17.01 8.77
CA VAL A 31 -12.07 -16.81 7.32
C VAL A 31 -12.36 -15.35 6.95
N GLY A 32 -13.38 -14.74 7.59
CA GLY A 32 -13.67 -13.31 7.43
C GLY A 32 -12.49 -12.42 7.83
N LEU A 33 -11.88 -12.69 8.99
CA LEU A 33 -10.68 -11.97 9.44
C LEU A 33 -9.49 -12.17 8.49
N GLN A 34 -9.31 -13.39 7.97
CA GLN A 34 -8.24 -13.70 7.04
C GLN A 34 -8.40 -12.92 5.73
N ALA A 35 -9.61 -12.84 5.18
CA ALA A 35 -9.90 -12.06 3.97
C ALA A 35 -9.54 -10.58 4.15
N VAL A 36 -9.95 -9.97 5.28
CA VAL A 36 -9.63 -8.58 5.59
C VAL A 36 -8.11 -8.39 5.78
N SER A 37 -7.44 -9.33 6.43
CA SER A 37 -5.99 -9.28 6.66
C SER A 37 -5.20 -9.32 5.35
N ILE A 38 -5.61 -10.18 4.40
CA ILE A 38 -4.98 -10.27 3.07
C ILE A 38 -5.15 -8.98 2.28
N LYS A 39 -6.35 -8.38 2.31
CA LYS A 39 -6.60 -7.07 1.67
C LYS A 39 -5.70 -5.99 2.28
N GLY A 40 -5.65 -5.90 3.60
CA GLY A 40 -4.80 -4.93 4.30
C GLY A 40 -3.32 -5.10 4.00
N ALA A 41 -2.82 -6.33 3.95
CA ALA A 41 -1.44 -6.64 3.58
C ALA A 41 -1.13 -6.22 2.14
N SER A 42 -2.06 -6.45 1.21
CA SER A 42 -1.90 -6.09 -0.21
C SER A 42 -1.85 -4.57 -0.39
N GLU A 43 -2.73 -3.83 0.28
CA GLU A 43 -2.70 -2.36 0.28
C GLU A 43 -1.41 -1.80 0.88
N ALA A 44 -0.96 -2.36 2.00
CA ALA A 44 0.29 -1.94 2.64
C ALA A 44 1.49 -2.20 1.71
N LYS A 45 1.48 -3.32 0.98
CA LYS A 45 2.47 -3.61 -0.05
C LYS A 45 2.48 -2.55 -1.16
N TYR A 46 1.33 -2.23 -1.75
CA TYR A 46 1.28 -1.22 -2.81
C TYR A 46 1.70 0.17 -2.33
N ARG A 47 1.33 0.57 -1.12
CA ARG A 47 1.82 1.82 -0.49
C ARG A 47 3.35 1.81 -0.34
N SER A 48 3.91 0.67 0.08
CA SER A 48 5.36 0.51 0.24
C SER A 48 6.07 0.58 -1.11
N ASP A 49 5.57 -0.15 -2.12
CA ASP A 49 6.12 -0.15 -3.48
C ASP A 49 6.06 1.25 -4.11
N ALA A 50 4.95 1.98 -3.94
CA ALA A 50 4.82 3.37 -4.39
C ALA A 50 5.82 4.31 -3.72
N SER A 51 6.00 4.17 -2.39
CA SER A 51 6.98 4.96 -1.66
C SER A 51 8.42 4.67 -2.10
N PHE A 52 8.73 3.39 -2.35
CA PHE A 52 10.03 2.96 -2.82
C PHE A 52 10.33 3.56 -4.20
N LEU A 53 9.40 3.45 -5.16
CA LEU A 53 9.55 3.99 -6.51
C LEU A 53 9.73 5.52 -6.52
N ALA A 54 9.01 6.23 -5.66
CA ALA A 54 9.15 7.67 -5.52
C ALA A 54 10.51 8.07 -4.93
N ASN A 55 10.96 7.36 -3.89
CA ASN A 55 12.24 7.60 -3.24
C ASN A 55 13.42 7.22 -4.14
N GLU A 56 13.30 6.15 -4.92
CA GLU A 56 14.28 5.76 -5.94
C GLU A 56 14.48 6.89 -6.96
N MET A 57 13.38 7.48 -7.46
CA MET A 57 13.42 8.60 -8.40
C MET A 57 14.10 9.84 -7.79
N ILE A 58 13.74 10.19 -6.55
CA ILE A 58 14.41 11.29 -5.83
C ILE A 58 15.90 11.00 -5.65
N GLY A 59 16.27 9.77 -5.29
CA GLY A 59 17.67 9.37 -5.16
C GLY A 59 18.44 9.54 -6.47
N GLN A 60 17.86 9.16 -7.60
CA GLN A 60 18.46 9.36 -8.92
C GLN A 60 18.68 10.85 -9.22
N MET A 61 17.71 11.70 -8.91
CA MET A 61 17.84 13.15 -9.08
C MET A 61 18.96 13.75 -8.20
N TRP A 62 19.19 13.21 -7.01
CA TRP A 62 20.27 13.65 -6.13
C TRP A 62 21.65 13.28 -6.68
N THR A 63 21.75 12.16 -7.43
CA THR A 63 22.99 11.74 -8.07
C THR A 63 23.27 12.50 -9.37
N ASP A 64 22.24 12.95 -10.08
CA ASP A 64 22.34 13.68 -11.35
C ASP A 64 21.68 15.07 -11.27
N ARG A 65 22.18 15.87 -10.33
CA ARG A 65 21.62 17.19 -10.00
C ARG A 65 21.71 18.16 -11.18
N ALA A 66 22.70 17.97 -12.07
CA ALA A 66 22.97 18.85 -13.21
C ALA A 66 21.90 18.73 -14.31
N ASN A 67 21.28 17.56 -14.48
CA ASN A 67 20.32 17.31 -15.57
C ASN A 67 18.87 17.18 -15.09
N ILE A 68 18.56 17.68 -13.89
CA ILE A 68 17.26 17.44 -13.26
C ILE A 68 16.07 18.00 -14.05
N ASN A 69 16.27 19.14 -14.73
CA ASN A 69 15.21 19.88 -15.45
C ASN A 69 14.85 19.23 -16.80
N THR A 70 15.79 18.50 -17.42
CA THR A 70 15.64 17.97 -18.78
C THR A 70 15.42 16.45 -18.81
N THR A 71 16.00 15.70 -17.86
CA THR A 71 16.05 14.24 -17.94
C THR A 71 14.92 13.54 -17.19
N TYR A 72 14.54 14.04 -16.00
CA TYR A 72 13.74 13.24 -15.06
C TYR A 72 12.24 13.47 -15.15
N ALA A 73 11.78 14.68 -15.51
CA ALA A 73 10.36 14.97 -15.70
C ALA A 73 9.71 14.10 -16.81
N ALA A 74 10.51 13.71 -17.80
CA ALA A 74 10.08 12.93 -18.96
C ALA A 74 10.47 11.43 -18.90
N SER A 75 10.96 10.92 -17.76
CA SER A 75 11.46 9.53 -17.67
C SER A 75 10.37 8.48 -17.95
N THR A 76 10.30 8.01 -19.19
CA THR A 76 9.35 6.97 -19.64
C THR A 76 9.65 5.62 -18.99
N ALA A 77 10.94 5.30 -18.80
CA ALA A 77 11.35 4.04 -18.18
C ALA A 77 10.82 3.90 -16.75
N TRP A 78 10.93 4.96 -15.94
CA TRP A 78 10.37 4.95 -14.58
C TRP A 78 8.85 4.90 -14.58
N LYS A 79 8.17 5.68 -15.44
CA LYS A 79 6.70 5.63 -15.58
C LYS A 79 6.20 4.23 -15.94
N ASN A 80 6.92 3.53 -16.83
CA ASN A 80 6.61 2.14 -17.18
C ASN A 80 6.81 1.19 -16.00
N ARG A 81 7.84 1.37 -15.16
CA ARG A 81 8.02 0.59 -13.92
C ARG A 81 6.87 0.83 -12.93
N VAL A 82 6.43 2.08 -12.77
CA VAL A 82 5.27 2.43 -11.93
C VAL A 82 4.02 1.70 -12.43
N ALA A 83 3.73 1.77 -13.73
CA ALA A 83 2.58 1.11 -14.34
C ALA A 83 2.64 -0.43 -14.26
N ALA A 84 3.85 -1.00 -14.33
CA ALA A 84 4.05 -2.46 -14.23
C ALA A 84 3.97 -2.98 -12.79
N THR A 85 4.29 -2.14 -11.80
CA THR A 85 4.36 -2.53 -10.37
C THR A 85 3.04 -2.29 -9.65
N LEU A 86 2.32 -1.23 -10.00
CA LEU A 86 1.11 -0.79 -9.31
C LEU A 86 -0.13 -0.95 -10.21
N PRO A 87 -1.25 -1.48 -9.69
CA PRO A 87 -2.52 -1.53 -10.42
C PRO A 87 -3.00 -0.14 -10.84
N GLY A 88 -3.22 0.10 -12.13
CA GLY A 88 -3.56 1.43 -12.64
C GLY A 88 -2.51 2.50 -12.32
N GLY A 89 -1.24 2.08 -12.15
CA GLY A 89 -0.15 2.93 -11.70
C GLY A 89 0.19 4.05 -12.66
N THR A 90 0.30 5.28 -12.15
CA THR A 90 0.79 6.44 -12.88
C THR A 90 1.80 7.21 -12.04
N GLY A 91 2.83 7.74 -12.69
CA GLY A 91 3.90 8.49 -12.03
C GLY A 91 4.13 9.83 -12.70
N THR A 92 4.23 10.90 -11.90
CA THR A 92 4.58 12.24 -12.38
C THR A 92 5.74 12.80 -11.56
N VAL A 93 6.57 13.57 -12.25
CA VAL A 93 7.73 14.26 -11.69
C VAL A 93 7.62 15.70 -12.11
N VAL A 94 7.59 16.61 -11.13
CA VAL A 94 7.55 18.05 -11.36
C VAL A 94 8.76 18.67 -10.68
N VAL A 95 9.59 19.35 -11.44
CA VAL A 95 10.71 20.13 -10.93
C VAL A 95 10.32 21.60 -11.05
N ALA A 96 10.30 22.32 -9.93
CA ALA A 96 9.96 23.73 -9.89
C ALA A 96 11.11 24.51 -9.24
N VAL A 97 11.29 25.76 -9.69
CA VAL A 97 12.13 26.73 -9.00
C VAL A 97 11.28 27.38 -7.91
N ASP A 98 11.64 27.24 -6.64
CA ASP A 98 11.04 27.97 -5.53
C ASP A 98 11.93 29.17 -5.19
N PRO A 99 11.50 30.40 -5.50
CA PRO A 99 12.32 31.60 -5.29
C PRO A 99 12.51 31.94 -3.80
N ASN A 100 11.76 31.32 -2.88
CA ASN A 100 11.82 31.63 -1.45
C ASN A 100 12.60 30.58 -0.63
N VAL A 101 13.10 29.52 -1.27
CA VAL A 101 13.80 28.41 -0.61
C VAL A 101 15.22 28.30 -1.19
N THR A 102 16.22 28.11 -0.31
CA THR A 102 17.57 27.74 -0.73
C THR A 102 17.82 26.30 -0.27
N PRO A 103 17.99 25.33 -1.18
CA PRO A 103 18.14 25.50 -2.62
C PRO A 103 16.84 25.82 -3.35
N GLN A 104 16.97 26.52 -4.47
CA GLN A 104 15.82 26.98 -5.25
C GLN A 104 15.18 25.87 -6.08
N LEU A 105 15.73 24.64 -6.17
CA LEU A 105 15.09 23.56 -6.94
C LEU A 105 14.35 22.59 -6.02
N ARG A 106 13.05 22.47 -6.25
CA ARG A 106 12.15 21.54 -5.56
C ARG A 106 11.64 20.51 -6.56
N ALA A 107 12.00 19.25 -6.34
CA ALA A 107 11.45 18.12 -7.07
C ALA A 107 10.27 17.51 -6.30
N THR A 108 9.13 17.37 -6.97
CA THR A 108 7.92 16.72 -6.45
C THR A 108 7.65 15.48 -7.29
N VAL A 109 7.75 14.31 -6.67
CA VAL A 109 7.45 13.02 -7.29
C VAL A 109 6.12 12.53 -6.75
N THR A 110 5.18 12.28 -7.65
CA THR A 110 3.84 11.77 -7.33
C THR A 110 3.65 10.41 -7.98
N VAL A 111 3.23 9.44 -7.19
CA VAL A 111 2.88 8.09 -7.64
C VAL A 111 1.43 7.82 -7.24
N SER A 112 0.59 7.48 -8.20
CA SER A 112 -0.82 7.18 -7.99
C SER A 112 -1.15 5.77 -8.48
N TRP A 113 -2.06 5.08 -7.81
CA TRP A 113 -2.53 3.75 -8.19
C TRP A 113 -3.99 3.56 -7.81
N THR A 114 -4.70 2.68 -8.51
CA THR A 114 -6.13 2.40 -8.27
C THR A 114 -6.35 0.89 -8.31
N LEU A 115 -6.81 0.32 -7.20
CA LEU A 115 -7.20 -1.09 -7.17
C LEU A 115 -8.55 -1.27 -7.88
N PRO A 116 -8.84 -2.44 -8.46
CA PRO A 116 -10.13 -2.69 -9.10
C PRO A 116 -11.30 -2.45 -8.13
N GLY A 117 -12.18 -1.50 -8.47
CA GLY A 117 -13.33 -1.12 -7.64
C GLY A 117 -13.03 -0.24 -6.42
N ASP A 118 -11.80 0.28 -6.31
CA ASP A 118 -11.38 1.19 -5.24
C ASP A 118 -11.18 2.63 -5.76
N THR A 119 -11.03 3.57 -4.84
CA THR A 119 -10.61 4.94 -5.09
C THR A 119 -9.13 5.01 -5.47
N THR A 120 -8.75 6.07 -6.18
CA THR A 120 -7.34 6.33 -6.49
C THR A 120 -6.58 6.72 -5.23
N HIS A 121 -5.49 6.01 -4.98
CA HIS A 121 -4.52 6.30 -3.94
C HIS A 121 -3.35 7.09 -4.51
N THR A 122 -2.75 7.96 -3.70
CA THR A 122 -1.61 8.79 -4.11
C THR A 122 -0.56 8.84 -3.01
N PHE A 123 0.69 8.72 -3.42
CA PHE A 123 1.87 8.97 -2.61
C PHE A 123 2.68 10.12 -3.22
N VAL A 124 3.03 11.11 -2.41
CA VAL A 124 3.82 12.27 -2.84
C VAL A 124 5.09 12.34 -2.00
N SER A 125 6.23 12.48 -2.67
CA SER A 125 7.51 12.78 -2.03
C SER A 125 8.10 14.04 -2.63
N VAL A 126 8.62 14.91 -1.77
CA VAL A 126 9.17 16.21 -2.14
C VAL A 126 10.61 16.28 -1.66
N ALA A 127 11.53 16.65 -2.54
CA ALA A 127 12.93 16.85 -2.21
C ALA A 127 13.42 18.22 -2.65
N GLN A 128 14.22 18.85 -1.80
CA GLN A 128 14.97 20.07 -2.10
C GLN A 128 16.34 19.66 -2.62
N ILE A 129 16.72 20.16 -3.79
CA ILE A 129 17.94 19.75 -4.48
C ILE A 129 18.78 20.98 -4.78
N ASN A 130 19.98 21.06 -4.18
CA ASN A 130 20.94 22.10 -4.53
C ASN A 130 21.36 21.93 -5.99
N GLY A 131 20.91 22.85 -6.85
CA GLY A 131 21.47 23.00 -8.19
C GLY A 131 22.86 23.61 -8.10
N ALA A 132 23.83 23.01 -8.80
CA ALA A 132 25.04 23.74 -9.17
C ALA A 132 24.61 24.81 -10.18
N GLY A 133 24.85 26.10 -9.89
CA GLY A 133 24.63 27.17 -10.88
C GLY A 133 25.76 27.21 -11.94
N PRO A 134 25.66 28.07 -12.97
CA PRO A 134 24.57 28.98 -13.31
C PRO A 134 23.85 28.63 -14.64
N ILE A 135 22.72 29.31 -14.82
CA ILE A 135 22.04 29.60 -16.10
C ILE A 135 22.99 30.11 -17.19
#